data_AF-A0A292PHY3-F1
#
_entry.id   AF-A0A292PHY3-F1
#
_cell.length_a   1.000
_cell.length_b   1.000
_cell.length_c   1.000
_cell.angle_alpha   90.00
_cell.angle_beta   90.00
_cell.angle_gamma   90.00
#
_symmetry.space_group_name_H-M   'P 1'
#
loop_
_entity.id
_entity.type
_entity.pdbx_description
1 polymer ?
#
loop_
_entity_poly.entity_id
_entity_poly.type
_entity_poly.pdbx_seq_one_letter_code
_entity_poly.pdbx_strand_id
1 'polypeptide(L)' 'NVNAEGGVYGNALQAAAAKGDESVVRILLERGADVNAQGG' A
#
# COMPACT_ATOMS: atom_id res chain seq x y z
N ASN A 1 -11.60 -3.57 -0.06
CA ASN A 1 -10.37 -4.35 -0.31
C ASN A 1 -9.20 -3.47 0.07
N VAL A 2 -8.30 -3.89 0.97
CA VAL A 2 -7.11 -3.09 1.36
C VAL A 2 -6.12 -2.92 0.20
N ASN A 3 -6.22 -3.80 -0.79
CA ASN A 3 -5.50 -3.75 -2.05
C ASN A 3 -6.28 -2.99 -3.14
N ALA A 4 -7.21 -2.10 -2.78
CA ALA A 4 -7.93 -1.33 -3.79
C ALA A 4 -6.92 -0.52 -4.63
N GLU A 5 -6.96 -0.73 -5.93
CA GLU A 5 -6.08 -0.11 -6.91
C GLU A 5 -6.69 1.22 -7.37
N GLY A 6 -5.91 2.30 -7.37
CA GLY A 6 -6.34 3.57 -7.95
C GLY A 6 -5.53 4.78 -7.52
N GLY A 7 -5.15 5.60 -8.50
CA GLY A 7 -4.35 6.83 -8.32
C GLY A 7 -2.90 6.65 -8.75
N VAL A 8 -2.11 7.73 -8.66
CA VAL A 8 -0.73 7.82 -9.20
C VAL A 8 0.25 6.78 -8.62
N TYR A 9 -0.03 6.26 -7.44
CA TYR A 9 0.86 5.36 -6.70
C TYR A 9 0.39 3.91 -6.67
N GLY A 10 -0.69 3.56 -7.37
CA GLY A 10 -1.26 2.23 -7.34
C GLY A 10 -2.11 1.97 -6.10
N ASN A 11 -1.63 1.17 -5.14
CA ASN A 11 -2.34 0.83 -3.90
C ASN A 11 -1.84 1.64 -2.66
N ALA A 12 -2.56 1.54 -1.54
CA ALA A 12 -2.23 2.26 -0.31
C ALA A 12 -0.84 1.93 0.26
N LEU A 13 -0.37 0.68 0.09
CA LEU A 13 0.95 0.25 0.54
C LEU A 13 2.06 0.84 -0.32
N GLN A 14 1.87 0.89 -1.64
CA GLN A 14 2.81 1.50 -2.57
C GLN A 14 2.91 3.02 -2.33
N ALA A 15 1.78 3.70 -2.05
CA ALA A 15 1.78 5.12 -1.69
C ALA A 15 2.52 5.41 -0.38
N ALA A 16 2.36 4.56 0.64
CA ALA A 16 3.05 4.68 1.92
C ALA A 16 4.56 4.42 1.79
N ALA A 17 4.95 3.40 1.00
CA ALA A 17 6.34 3.09 0.70
C ALA A 17 7.03 4.24 -0.06
N ALA A 18 6.37 4.82 -1.07
CA ALA A 18 6.89 5.93 -1.85
C ALA A 18 7.13 7.21 -1.01
N LYS A 19 6.37 7.38 0.08
CA LYS A 19 6.51 8.51 1.01
C LYS A 19 7.49 8.23 2.16
N GLY A 20 7.98 7.00 2.32
CA GLY A 20 8.82 6.60 3.46
C GLY A 20 8.06 6.53 4.79
N ASP A 21 6.74 6.34 4.77
CA ASP A 21 5.92 6.30 5.99
C ASP A 21 5.89 4.89 6.59
N GLU A 22 6.93 4.56 7.35
CA GLU A 22 7.11 3.23 7.96
C GLU A 22 5.97 2.82 8.90
N SER A 23 5.31 3.78 9.56
CA SER A 23 4.20 3.50 10.47
C SER A 23 2.98 3.02 9.67
N VAL A 24 2.67 3.70 8.57
CA VAL A 24 1.56 3.33 7.70
C VAL A 24 1.85 2.03 6.96
N VAL A 25 3.09 1.80 6.51
CA VAL A 25 3.51 0.51 5.92
C VAL A 25 3.22 -0.65 6.87
N ARG A 26 3.63 -0.53 8.14
CA ARG A 26 3.43 -1.58 9.14
C ARG A 26 1.96 -1.90 9.38
N ILE A 27 1.13 -0.85 9.53
CA ILE A 27 -0.32 -1.01 9.72
C ILE A 27 -0.95 -1.73 8.53
N LEU A 28 -0.55 -1.39 7.31
CA LEU A 28 -1.10 -2.03 6.10
C LEU A 28 -0.69 -3.50 6.00
N LEU A 29 0.56 -3.83 6.32
CA LEU A 29 1.04 -5.21 6.38
C LEU A 29 0.29 -6.04 7.44
N GLU A 30 0.10 -5.49 8.64
CA GLU A 30 -0.67 -6.14 9.72
C GLU A 30 -2.13 -6.38 9.32
N ARG A 31 -2.69 -5.53 8.45
CA ARG A 31 -4.06 -5.66 7.93
C ARG A 31 -4.14 -6.59 6.71
N GLY A 32 -3.05 -7.25 6.33
CA GLY A 32 -3.01 -8.20 5.22
C GLY A 32 -2.96 -7.54 3.85
N ALA A 33 -2.41 -6.32 3.75
CA ALA A 33 -2.10 -5.74 2.45
C ALA A 33 -1.13 -6.65 1.68
N ASP A 34 -1.47 -6.94 0.44
CA ASP A 34 -0.63 -7.75 -0.43
C ASP A 34 0.51 -6.89 -0.97
N VAL A 35 1.73 -7.26 -0.60
CA VAL A 35 2.96 -6.62 -1.08
C VAL A 35 3.12 -6.72 -2.59
N ASN A 36 2.48 -7.70 -3.22
CA ASN A 36 2.53 -7.95 -4.66
C ASN A 36 1.30 -7.42 -5.39
N ALA A 37 0.34 -6.79 -4.70
CA ALA A 37 -0.78 -6.16 -5.39
C ALA A 37 -0.24 -5.07 -6.31
N GLN A 38 -0.33 -5.30 -7.63
CA GLN A 38 0.01 -4.30 -8.62
C GLN A 38 -1.11 -3.27 -8.66
N GLY A 39 -0.87 -2.08 -8.13
CA GLY A 39 -1.66 -0.93 -8.51
C GLY A 39 -1.11 -0.32 -9.80
N GLY A 40 -2.00 -0.12 -10.77
CA GLY A 40 -1.69 0.44 -12.09
C GLY A 40 -1.16 1.87 -12.09
#